data_AF-M7C183-F1
#
_entry.id   AF-M7C183-F1
#
_cell.length_a   1.000
_cell.length_b   1.000
_cell.length_c   1.000
_cell.angle_alpha   90.00
_cell.angle_beta   90.00
_cell.angle_gamma   90.00
#
_symmetry.space_group_name_H-M   'P 1'
#
loop_
_entity.id
_entity.type
_entity.pdbx_description
1 polymer ?
#
loop_
_entity_poly.entity_id
_entity_poly.type
_entity_poly.pdbx_seq_one_letter_code
_entity_poly.pdbx_strand_id
1 'polypeptide(L)'
;MDINCPSTVRSERTQSTSLQQGIIAKTSLSSPPWPEVKLPDPIEEAKYHAEVMQKVNEMIASGQYGKFFAVVHFASKQWKGTSEDLILMENVLPGECGDQIQLEKALLVGADDFTLIGKPFLGKDLVHVEATVIEKTESWPRINMRFWKRHIIKGRKLSCSHKRSSG
;
A
#
# COMPACT_ATOMS: atom_id res chain seq x y z
N MET A 1 -54.29 -4.95 54.81
CA MET A 1 -53.75 -3.59 54.63
C MET A 1 -53.46 -3.43 53.16
N ASP A 2 -54.47 -2.98 52.44
CA ASP A 2 -54.40 -2.47 51.08
C ASP A 2 -53.56 -1.19 51.04
N ILE A 3 -52.88 -0.93 49.92
CA ILE A 3 -53.05 0.28 49.11
C ILE A 3 -52.51 -0.02 47.70
N ASN A 4 -53.25 0.54 46.74
CA ASN A 4 -53.35 0.27 45.32
C ASN A 4 -52.40 1.14 44.44
N CYS A 5 -52.06 0.59 43.27
CA CYS A 5 -52.01 1.21 41.91
C CYS A 5 -51.00 2.35 41.57
N PRO A 6 -50.74 2.66 40.26
CA PRO A 6 -51.34 2.12 39.03
C PRO A 6 -50.39 1.66 37.89
N SER A 7 -51.03 0.99 36.94
CA SER A 7 -50.66 0.60 35.58
C SER A 7 -49.89 1.62 34.73
N THR A 8 -48.98 1.12 33.88
CA THR A 8 -48.70 1.73 32.57
C THR A 8 -48.79 0.66 31.48
N VAL A 9 -49.82 0.81 30.64
CA VAL A 9 -49.96 0.16 29.34
C VAL A 9 -49.09 0.93 28.35
N ARG A 10 -48.16 0.26 27.66
CA ARG A 10 -47.70 0.69 26.32
C ARG A 10 -46.90 -0.43 25.65
N SER A 11 -47.58 -1.25 24.86
CA SER A 11 -47.73 -1.08 23.40
C SER A 11 -46.69 -1.93 22.67
N GLU A 12 -47.16 -3.09 22.22
CA GLU A 12 -46.51 -3.90 21.19
C GLU A 12 -46.31 -3.01 19.96
N ARG A 13 -45.08 -2.54 19.74
CA ARG A 13 -44.74 -1.82 18.51
C ARG A 13 -44.51 -2.85 17.41
N THR A 14 -45.63 -3.15 16.75
CA THR A 14 -45.81 -3.26 15.30
C THR A 14 -44.63 -3.85 14.54
N GLN A 15 -44.84 -5.08 14.07
CA GLN A 15 -44.20 -5.68 12.91
C GLN A 15 -43.85 -4.59 11.88
N SER A 16 -42.57 -4.44 11.57
CA SER A 16 -42.12 -3.59 10.48
C SER A 16 -42.61 -4.21 9.17
N THR A 17 -43.80 -3.80 8.75
CA THR A 17 -44.29 -3.97 7.39
C THR A 17 -43.22 -3.43 6.45
N SER A 18 -42.71 -4.32 5.59
CA SER A 18 -41.82 -4.01 4.48
C SER A 18 -42.36 -2.83 3.68
N LEU A 19 -41.79 -1.65 3.89
CA LEU A 19 -42.07 -0.49 3.06
C LEU A 19 -41.45 -0.78 1.70
N GLN A 20 -42.30 -1.15 0.73
CA GLN A 20 -41.94 -1.10 -0.67
C GLN A 20 -41.38 0.31 -0.92
N GLN A 21 -40.10 0.37 -1.26
CA GLN A 21 -39.42 1.61 -1.59
C GLN A 21 -40.22 2.32 -2.68
N GLY A 22 -40.69 3.54 -2.36
CA GLY A 22 -41.60 4.29 -3.19
C GLY A 22 -41.03 4.51 -4.58
N ILE A 23 -41.88 4.35 -5.60
CA ILE A 23 -41.54 4.65 -6.99
C ILE A 23 -41.31 6.18 -7.08
N ILE A 24 -40.04 6.59 -7.16
CA ILE A 24 -39.65 7.99 -7.33
C ILE A 24 -39.67 8.33 -8.83
N ALA A 25 -40.30 9.45 -9.20
CA ALA A 25 -40.33 9.90 -10.59
C ALA A 25 -38.91 10.22 -11.08
N LYS A 26 -38.59 9.82 -12.32
CA LYS A 26 -37.29 10.07 -12.93
C LYS A 26 -37.10 11.56 -13.21
N THR A 27 -36.26 12.20 -12.40
CA THR A 27 -35.81 13.60 -12.53
C THR A 27 -34.28 13.67 -12.56
N SER A 28 -33.72 14.85 -12.86
CA SER A 28 -32.28 15.10 -12.85
C SER A 28 -31.59 14.85 -11.49
N LEU A 29 -32.37 14.79 -10.40
CA LEU A 29 -31.86 14.54 -9.03
C LEU A 29 -32.43 13.24 -8.42
N SER A 30 -33.21 12.47 -9.18
CA SER A 30 -33.87 11.23 -8.69
C SER A 30 -32.92 10.05 -8.52
N SER A 31 -31.81 10.05 -9.25
CA SER A 31 -30.74 9.06 -9.17
C SER A 31 -29.41 9.80 -9.15
N PRO A 32 -28.38 9.22 -8.52
CA PRO A 32 -27.04 9.80 -8.60
C PRO A 32 -26.60 9.93 -10.06
N PRO A 33 -25.68 10.88 -10.36
CA PRO A 33 -25.22 11.11 -11.73
C PRO A 33 -24.36 9.97 -12.28
N TRP A 34 -23.88 9.05 -11.44
CA TRP A 34 -23.14 7.85 -11.85
C TRP A 34 -24.08 6.66 -12.11
N PRO A 35 -23.73 5.78 -13.07
CA PRO A 35 -24.52 4.60 -13.36
C PRO A 35 -24.54 3.63 -12.17
N GLU A 36 -25.67 2.95 -11.98
CA GLU A 36 -25.77 1.87 -11.02
C GLU A 36 -25.00 0.64 -11.56
N VAL A 37 -24.01 0.19 -10.80
CA VAL A 37 -23.17 -0.98 -11.14
C VAL A 37 -23.60 -2.16 -10.29
N LYS A 38 -23.95 -3.28 -10.93
CA LYS A 38 -24.23 -4.55 -10.25
C LYS A 38 -22.98 -5.42 -10.29
N LEU A 39 -22.55 -5.89 -9.12
CA LEU A 39 -21.43 -6.81 -9.01
C LEU A 39 -21.87 -8.23 -9.45
N PRO A 40 -20.94 -9.04 -9.99
CA PRO A 40 -21.21 -10.43 -10.32
C PRO A 40 -21.50 -11.26 -9.07
N ASP A 41 -22.04 -12.46 -9.26
CA ASP A 41 -22.28 -13.40 -8.15
C ASP A 41 -20.93 -13.92 -7.60
N PRO A 42 -20.76 -14.01 -6.27
CA PRO A 42 -19.49 -14.43 -5.66
C PRO A 42 -19.05 -15.84 -6.06
N ILE A 43 -19.96 -16.75 -6.41
CA ILE A 43 -19.60 -18.12 -6.78
C ILE A 43 -19.00 -18.15 -8.19
N GLU A 44 -19.56 -17.37 -9.12
CA GLU A 44 -19.03 -17.23 -10.47
C GLU A 44 -17.69 -16.49 -10.47
N GLU A 45 -17.58 -15.43 -9.68
CA GLU A 45 -16.35 -14.66 -9.52
C GLU A 45 -15.20 -15.52 -8.96
N ALA A 46 -15.47 -16.35 -7.94
CA ALA A 46 -14.45 -17.25 -7.39
C ALA A 46 -13.92 -18.27 -8.42
N LYS A 47 -14.79 -18.80 -9.29
CA LYS A 47 -14.38 -19.71 -10.37
C LYS A 47 -13.52 -18.99 -11.41
N TYR A 48 -13.93 -17.80 -11.81
CA TYR A 48 -13.16 -16.97 -12.75
C TYR A 48 -11.79 -16.62 -12.19
N HIS A 49 -11.70 -16.23 -10.91
CA HIS A 49 -10.43 -15.96 -10.25
C HIS A 49 -9.51 -17.18 -10.22
N ALA A 50 -10.05 -18.37 -9.91
CA ALA A 50 -9.27 -19.61 -9.92
C ALA A 50 -8.71 -19.94 -11.33
N GLU A 51 -9.51 -19.75 -12.38
CA GLU A 51 -9.07 -19.95 -13.77
C GLU A 51 -7.95 -18.98 -14.17
N VAL A 52 -8.09 -17.70 -13.82
CA VAL A 52 -7.05 -16.68 -14.08
C VAL A 52 -5.76 -17.02 -13.32
N MET A 53 -5.86 -17.42 -12.05
CA MET A 53 -4.69 -17.83 -11.26
C MET A 53 -3.98 -19.04 -11.86
N GLN A 54 -4.74 -20.02 -12.36
CA GLN A 54 -4.17 -21.18 -13.02
C GLN A 54 -3.39 -20.79 -14.28
N LYS A 55 -3.95 -19.93 -15.15
CA LYS A 55 -3.27 -19.44 -16.35
C LYS A 55 -1.97 -18.71 -16.02
N VAL A 56 -1.98 -17.84 -14.99
CA VAL A 56 -0.76 -17.16 -14.53
C VAL A 56 0.28 -18.16 -14.03
N ASN A 57 -0.14 -19.16 -13.27
CA ASN A 57 0.77 -20.21 -12.80
C ASN A 57 1.38 -21.03 -13.96
N GLU A 58 0.61 -21.32 -15.00
CA GLU A 58 1.09 -21.99 -16.22
C GLU A 58 2.08 -21.11 -17.02
N MET A 59 1.85 -19.80 -17.10
CA MET A 59 2.81 -18.85 -17.71
C MET A 59 4.13 -18.79 -16.92
N ILE A 60 4.06 -18.81 -15.58
CA ILE A 60 5.25 -18.86 -14.72
C ILE A 60 5.99 -20.19 -14.91
N ALA A 61 5.27 -21.31 -14.89
CA ALA A 61 5.85 -22.65 -15.03
C ALA A 61 6.48 -22.88 -16.41
N SER A 62 5.91 -22.31 -17.47
CA SER A 62 6.45 -22.38 -18.83
C SER A 62 7.65 -21.47 -19.08
N GLY A 63 7.99 -20.57 -18.14
CA GLY A 63 9.08 -19.62 -18.28
C GLY A 63 8.82 -18.52 -19.32
N GLN A 64 7.56 -18.36 -19.76
CA GLN A 64 7.17 -17.36 -20.76
C GLN A 64 6.96 -16.00 -20.09
N TYR A 65 8.02 -15.45 -19.52
CA TYR A 65 7.99 -14.12 -18.91
C TYR A 65 9.22 -13.31 -19.32
N GLY A 66 9.01 -12.01 -19.49
CA GLY A 66 10.07 -11.03 -19.77
C GLY A 66 10.81 -10.59 -18.51
N LYS A 67 11.24 -9.33 -18.51
CA LYS A 67 11.95 -8.72 -17.38
C LYS A 67 10.98 -8.41 -16.25
N PHE A 68 11.34 -8.77 -15.02
CA PHE A 68 10.54 -8.40 -13.85
C PHE A 68 10.93 -7.03 -13.30
N PHE A 69 9.96 -6.37 -12.68
CA PHE A 69 10.20 -5.29 -11.74
C PHE A 69 9.57 -5.62 -10.40
N ALA A 70 10.19 -5.17 -9.32
CA ALA A 70 9.68 -5.37 -7.96
C ALA A 70 9.56 -4.03 -7.24
N VAL A 71 8.57 -3.92 -6.37
CA VAL A 71 8.46 -2.86 -5.38
C VAL A 71 8.77 -3.45 -4.01
N VAL A 72 9.89 -3.04 -3.45
CA VAL A 72 10.40 -3.52 -2.15
C VAL A 72 10.34 -2.41 -1.12
N HIS A 73 9.96 -2.75 0.11
CA HIS A 73 10.05 -1.84 1.23
C HIS A 73 11.34 -2.10 2.00
N PHE A 74 12.28 -1.18 1.86
CA PHE A 74 13.60 -1.28 2.45
C PHE A 74 14.05 0.08 3.00
N ALA A 75 14.72 0.06 4.16
CA ALA A 75 15.19 1.27 4.83
C ALA A 75 14.08 2.34 5.08
N SER A 76 12.86 1.89 5.43
CA SER A 76 11.67 2.73 5.64
C SER A 76 11.20 3.52 4.42
N LYS A 77 11.62 3.11 3.22
CA LYS A 77 11.19 3.65 1.94
C LYS A 77 10.77 2.52 1.01
N GLN A 78 9.96 2.84 0.01
CA GLN A 78 9.62 1.91 -1.05
C GLN A 78 10.50 2.20 -2.26
N TRP A 79 11.03 1.13 -2.85
CA TRP A 79 11.91 1.19 -4.01
C TRP A 79 11.29 0.35 -5.11
N LYS A 80 11.09 0.97 -6.28
CA LYS A 80 10.84 0.24 -7.51
C LYS A 80 12.20 -0.09 -8.11
N GLY A 81 12.51 -1.36 -8.29
CA GLY A 81 13.75 -1.82 -8.87
C GLY A 81 13.54 -2.90 -9.91
N THR A 82 14.43 -2.94 -10.89
CA THR A 82 14.61 -4.07 -11.80
C THR A 82 16.01 -4.66 -11.61
N SER A 83 16.31 -5.81 -12.22
CA SER A 83 17.59 -6.52 -12.05
C SER A 83 18.85 -5.72 -12.44
N GLU A 84 18.70 -4.63 -13.20
CA GLU A 84 19.81 -3.83 -13.73
C GLU A 84 19.89 -2.43 -13.10
N ASP A 85 18.98 -2.11 -12.17
CA ASP A 85 18.91 -0.78 -11.60
C ASP A 85 19.83 -0.63 -10.38
N LEU A 86 20.41 0.57 -10.25
CA LEU A 86 21.16 0.96 -9.06
C LEU A 86 20.30 1.81 -8.14
N ILE A 87 20.26 1.44 -6.87
CA ILE A 87 19.49 2.14 -5.84
C ILE A 87 20.46 2.80 -4.85
N LEU A 88 20.39 4.12 -4.73
CA LEU A 88 21.13 4.88 -3.72
C LEU A 88 20.29 5.07 -2.46
N MET A 89 20.82 4.68 -1.30
CA MET A 89 20.14 4.88 -0.03
C MET A 89 20.93 5.82 0.88
N GLU A 90 20.22 6.65 1.65
CA GLU A 90 20.85 7.55 2.64
C GLU A 90 21.10 6.88 4.00
N ASN A 91 20.84 5.58 4.11
CA ASN A 91 20.93 4.85 5.37
C ASN A 91 22.18 3.97 5.38
N VAL A 92 22.76 3.80 6.57
CA VAL A 92 23.88 2.87 6.75
C VAL A 92 23.33 1.44 6.67
N LEU A 93 23.84 0.68 5.70
CA LEU A 93 23.57 -0.75 5.59
C LEU A 93 24.60 -1.58 6.38
N PRO A 94 24.16 -2.57 7.16
CA PRO A 94 25.04 -3.58 7.72
C PRO A 94 25.45 -4.55 6.59
N GLY A 95 26.73 -4.54 6.20
CA GLY A 95 27.28 -5.36 5.11
C GLY A 95 28.47 -4.65 4.44
N GLU A 96 29.43 -5.38 3.91
CA GLU A 96 30.56 -4.80 3.17
C GLU A 96 30.23 -4.64 1.68
N CYS A 97 31.05 -3.89 0.95
CA CYS A 97 30.92 -3.84 -0.50
C CYS A 97 31.17 -5.24 -1.09
N GLY A 98 30.25 -5.73 -1.92
CA GLY A 98 30.24 -7.08 -2.47
C GLY A 98 29.24 -8.02 -1.78
N ASP A 99 28.67 -7.64 -0.63
CA ASP A 99 27.69 -8.49 0.06
C ASP A 99 26.38 -8.56 -0.72
N GLN A 100 25.81 -9.77 -0.77
CA GLN A 100 24.47 -10.04 -1.30
C GLN A 100 23.45 -10.00 -0.16
N ILE A 101 22.46 -9.14 -0.29
CA ILE A 101 21.39 -8.92 0.68
C ILE A 101 20.08 -9.39 0.07
N GLN A 102 19.33 -10.18 0.83
CA GLN A 102 17.99 -10.62 0.47
C GLN A 102 16.95 -9.62 0.98
N LEU A 103 16.15 -9.07 0.08
CA LEU A 103 15.11 -8.10 0.38
C LEU A 103 13.77 -8.82 0.60
N GLU A 104 13.51 -9.22 1.84
CA GLU A 104 12.33 -10.03 2.19
C GLU A 104 10.98 -9.32 1.98
N LYS A 105 10.96 -7.98 2.08
CA LYS A 105 9.73 -7.18 2.10
C LYS A 105 9.33 -6.72 0.69
N ALA A 106 8.97 -7.66 -0.18
CA ALA A 106 8.41 -7.36 -1.49
C ALA A 106 6.89 -7.10 -1.39
N LEU A 107 6.43 -5.97 -1.91
CA LEU A 107 5.00 -5.61 -1.95
C LEU A 107 4.36 -6.07 -3.25
N LEU A 108 5.08 -5.88 -4.35
CA LEU A 108 4.59 -6.14 -5.70
C LEU A 108 5.72 -6.66 -6.55
N VAL A 109 5.42 -7.62 -7.42
CA VAL A 109 6.27 -8.04 -8.54
C VAL A 109 5.44 -7.98 -9.81
N GLY A 110 5.97 -7.35 -10.84
CA GLY A 110 5.32 -7.26 -12.14
C GLY A 110 6.19 -7.83 -13.25
N ALA A 111 5.55 -8.55 -14.15
CA ALA A 111 6.04 -8.94 -15.46
C ALA A 111 5.37 -8.05 -16.52
N ASP A 112 5.62 -8.36 -17.79
CA ASP A 112 4.96 -7.68 -18.92
C ASP A 112 3.45 -7.97 -18.96
N ASP A 113 3.05 -9.22 -18.72
CA ASP A 113 1.65 -9.68 -18.88
C ASP A 113 0.87 -9.84 -17.56
N PHE A 114 1.55 -9.92 -16.42
CA PHE A 114 0.89 -10.14 -15.13
C PHE A 114 1.58 -9.41 -13.98
N THR A 115 0.82 -9.16 -12.91
CA THR A 115 1.35 -8.55 -11.68
C THR A 115 0.87 -9.33 -10.46
N LEU A 116 1.77 -9.50 -9.49
CA LEU A 116 1.53 -10.12 -8.20
C LEU A 116 1.55 -9.03 -7.14
N ILE A 117 0.45 -8.87 -6.41
CA ILE A 117 0.30 -7.84 -5.38
C ILE A 117 0.09 -8.51 -4.03
N GLY A 118 0.95 -8.18 -3.07
CA GLY A 118 0.89 -8.68 -1.71
C GLY A 118 -0.18 -7.99 -0.84
N LYS A 119 -0.54 -8.64 0.27
CA LYS A 119 -1.46 -8.09 1.28
C LYS A 119 -0.85 -8.21 2.69
N PRO A 120 0.04 -7.29 3.12
CA PRO A 120 0.69 -6.22 2.33
C PRO A 120 1.96 -6.68 1.59
N PHE A 121 2.57 -7.80 1.99
CA PHE A 121 3.78 -8.36 1.37
C PHE A 121 3.47 -9.67 0.66
N LEU A 122 4.32 -10.02 -0.31
CA LEU A 122 4.33 -11.33 -0.95
C LEU A 122 5.03 -12.36 -0.05
N GLY A 123 4.69 -13.64 -0.22
CA GLY A 123 5.32 -14.72 0.53
C GLY A 123 6.79 -14.91 0.14
N LYS A 124 7.65 -15.25 1.10
CA LYS A 124 9.08 -15.49 0.88
C LYS A 124 9.34 -16.67 -0.07
N ASP A 125 8.44 -17.65 -0.08
CA ASP A 125 8.53 -18.82 -0.95
C ASP A 125 8.12 -18.50 -2.39
N LEU A 126 7.41 -17.39 -2.62
CA LEU A 126 6.91 -16.97 -3.93
C LEU A 126 7.90 -16.04 -4.64
N VAL A 127 8.56 -15.15 -3.91
CA VAL A 127 9.44 -14.13 -4.47
C VAL A 127 10.75 -14.06 -3.70
N HIS A 128 11.85 -14.12 -4.45
CA HIS A 128 13.19 -13.92 -3.94
C HIS A 128 13.83 -12.71 -4.62
N VAL A 129 14.16 -11.67 -3.86
CA VAL A 129 14.83 -10.46 -4.37
C VAL A 129 16.20 -10.35 -3.75
N GLU A 130 17.23 -10.41 -4.58
CA GLU A 130 18.62 -10.24 -4.19
C GLU A 130 19.15 -8.89 -4.68
N ALA A 131 19.89 -8.21 -3.82
CA ALA A 131 20.58 -6.97 -4.14
C ALA A 131 22.04 -7.07 -3.68
N THR A 132 22.97 -6.48 -4.42
CA THR A 132 24.39 -6.46 -4.06
C THR A 132 24.80 -5.06 -3.64
N VAL A 133 25.57 -4.94 -2.54
CA VAL A 133 26.16 -3.67 -2.13
C VAL A 133 27.34 -3.36 -3.04
N ILE A 134 27.26 -2.28 -3.82
CA ILE A 134 28.32 -1.92 -4.77
C ILE A 134 29.31 -0.96 -4.11
N GLU A 135 28.81 0.17 -3.61
CA GLU A 135 29.63 1.22 -3.03
C GLU A 135 28.95 1.85 -1.81
N LYS A 136 29.76 2.38 -0.90
CA LYS A 136 29.32 3.17 0.26
C LYS A 136 29.99 4.52 0.21
N THR A 137 29.21 5.58 0.05
CA THR A 137 29.74 6.93 -0.18
C THR A 137 29.08 7.94 0.74
N GLU A 138 29.84 8.91 1.26
CA GLU A 138 29.22 10.03 1.97
C GLU A 138 28.50 10.96 0.98
N SER A 139 27.33 11.44 1.36
CA SER A 139 26.62 12.47 0.62
C SER A 139 27.48 13.73 0.52
N TRP A 140 27.23 14.52 -0.53
CA TRP A 140 27.76 15.88 -0.60
C TRP A 140 27.38 16.69 0.65
N PRO A 141 28.23 17.63 1.10
CA PRO A 141 28.01 18.38 2.33
C PRO A 141 26.78 19.27 2.20
N ARG A 142 25.71 18.96 2.95
CA ARG A 142 24.50 19.79 2.97
C ARG A 142 24.69 20.93 3.97
N ILE A 143 24.62 22.16 3.47
CA ILE A 143 24.72 23.37 4.29
C ILE A 143 23.31 23.75 4.77
N ASN A 144 23.07 23.65 6.07
CA ASN A 144 21.84 24.11 6.69
C ASN A 144 22.08 25.47 7.36
N MET A 145 21.55 26.54 6.75
CA MET A 145 21.60 27.89 7.31
C MET A 145 20.24 28.29 7.86
N ARG A 146 20.17 28.57 9.17
CA ARG A 146 18.97 29.15 9.80
C ARG A 146 19.23 30.62 10.11
N PHE A 147 18.36 31.49 9.60
CA PHE A 147 18.41 32.93 9.83
C PHE A 147 17.07 33.45 10.32
N TRP A 148 17.07 34.28 11.36
CA TRP A 148 15.86 34.86 11.93
C TRP A 148 15.96 36.40 11.91
N LYS A 149 15.14 37.04 11.08
CA LYS A 149 15.18 38.48 10.84
C LYS A 149 14.62 39.24 12.04
N ARG A 150 15.34 40.28 12.52
CA ARG A 150 14.95 41.16 13.64
C ARG A 150 14.83 40.49 15.03
N HIS A 151 15.44 39.32 15.21
CA HIS A 151 15.72 38.77 16.55
C HIS A 151 17.21 38.97 16.85
N ILE A 152 17.58 40.12 17.43
CA ILE A 152 18.93 40.38 17.97
C ILE A 152 19.01 39.72 19.35
N ILE A 153 19.20 38.41 19.37
CA ILE A 153 19.71 37.72 20.55
C ILE A 153 21.05 37.14 20.13
N LYS A 154 22.11 37.66 20.77
CA LYS A 154 23.53 37.36 20.60
C LYS A 154 23.80 35.98 19.96
N GLY A 155 24.34 35.97 18.74
CA GLY A 155 25.12 34.83 18.23
C GLY A 155 24.40 33.66 17.53
N ARG A 156 23.17 33.78 17.03
CA ARG A 156 22.49 32.65 16.34
C ARG A 156 22.41 32.79 14.81
N LYS A 157 23.55 32.95 14.13
CA LYS A 157 23.69 32.49 12.74
C LYS A 157 24.34 31.13 12.79
N LEU A 158 23.53 30.08 12.92
CA LEU A 158 24.01 28.70 12.94
C LEU A 158 24.08 28.22 11.48
N SER A 159 25.29 28.19 10.94
CA SER A 159 25.62 27.42 9.74
C SER A 159 26.23 26.11 10.19
N CYS A 160 25.56 25.02 9.92
CA CYS A 160 26.09 23.69 10.18
C CYS A 160 26.12 22.90 8.87
N SER A 161 27.30 22.37 8.53
CA SER A 161 27.46 21.40 7.45
C SER A 161 27.34 20.02 8.05
N HIS A 162 26.51 19.17 7.43
CA HIS A 162 26.45 17.76 7.78
C HIS A 162 26.49 16.94 6.51
N LYS A 163 27.19 15.80 6.58
CA LYS A 163 27.16 14.76 5.56
C LYS A 163 26.33 13.60 6.10
N ARG A 164 25.54 12.98 5.23
CA ARG A 164 24.88 11.71 5.53
C ARG A 164 25.71 10.61 4.89
N SER A 165 25.89 9.50 5.57
CA SER A 165 26.44 8.30 4.94
C SER A 165 25.38 7.77 3.97
N SER A 166 25.73 7.64 2.69
CA SER A 166 24.92 6.93 1.70
C SER A 166 25.46 5.50 1.60
N GLY A 167 24.56 4.53 1.56
CA GLY A 167 24.86 3.11 1.44
C GLY A 167 23.95 2.43 0.44
#